data_AF-A0A0U4F183-F1
#
_entry.id   AF-A0A0U4F183-F1
#
_cell.length_a   1.000
_cell.length_b   1.000
_cell.length_c   1.000
_cell.angle_alpha   90.00
_cell.angle_beta   90.00
_cell.angle_gamma   90.00
#
_symmetry.space_group_name_H-M   'P 1'
#
loop_
_entity.id
_entity.type
_entity.pdbx_description
1 polymer ?
#
loop_
_entity_poly.entity_id
_entity_poly.type
_entity_poly.pdbx_seq_one_letter_code
_entity_poly.pdbx_strand_id
1 'polypeptide(L)'
;MIVEAIRRSLMGIAFGGIITFIALTIVNFTDTDVSVSQIWIYMLCSFILGIYFGLASFIFEDNGWSELKATVIHFIMSIAVYFIIALFIAKWIPFTLSAILLSFLVFIVIYVLFWIGYYLYYKKVEESMNTNLRKDD
;
A
#
# COMPACT_ATOMS: atom_id res chain seq x y z
N MET A 1 14.71 -6.19 -13.81
CA MET A 1 13.34 -5.59 -13.85
C MET A 1 12.24 -6.65 -13.71
N ILE A 2 12.08 -7.62 -14.62
CA ILE A 2 10.97 -8.60 -14.55
C ILE A 2 10.98 -9.43 -13.26
N VAL A 3 12.12 -9.99 -12.87
CA VAL A 3 12.24 -10.79 -11.64
C VAL A 3 11.89 -9.98 -10.39
N GLU A 4 12.33 -8.72 -10.34
CA GLU A 4 12.04 -7.82 -9.22
C GLU A 4 10.55 -7.45 -9.18
N ALA A 5 9.92 -7.21 -10.32
CA ALA A 5 8.48 -6.96 -10.40
C ALA A 5 7.66 -8.16 -9.90
N ILE A 6 8.06 -9.38 -10.26
CA ILE A 6 7.45 -10.62 -9.75
C ILE A 6 7.63 -10.69 -8.23
N ARG A 7 8.86 -10.48 -7.73
CA ARG A 7 9.16 -10.54 -6.29
C ARG A 7 8.32 -9.55 -5.49
N ARG A 8 8.25 -8.28 -5.92
CA ARG A 8 7.45 -7.24 -5.26
C ARG A 8 5.96 -7.54 -5.30
N SER A 9 5.47 -8.08 -6.42
CA SER A 9 4.09 -8.52 -6.55
C SER A 9 3.77 -9.66 -5.59
N LEU A 10 4.64 -10.67 -5.46
CA LEU A 10 4.46 -11.78 -4.54
C LEU A 10 4.44 -11.32 -3.07
N MET A 11 5.33 -10.40 -2.69
CA MET A 11 5.30 -9.79 -1.35
C MET A 11 3.96 -9.06 -1.12
N GLY A 12 3.51 -8.30 -2.11
CA GLY A 12 2.20 -7.63 -2.08
C GLY A 12 1.03 -8.59 -1.88
N ILE A 13 1.00 -9.69 -2.63
CA ILE A 13 -0.02 -10.75 -2.48
C ILE A 13 0.02 -11.33 -1.07
N ALA A 14 1.21 -11.61 -0.53
CA ALA A 14 1.35 -12.12 0.84
C ALA A 14 0.76 -11.15 1.88
N PHE A 15 1.04 -9.84 1.77
CA PHE A 15 0.41 -8.82 2.61
C PHE A 15 -1.12 -8.81 2.46
N GLY A 16 -1.63 -8.86 1.24
CA GLY A 16 -3.07 -8.92 1.00
C GLY A 16 -3.73 -10.17 1.61
N GLY A 17 -3.03 -11.31 1.57
CA GLY A 17 -3.49 -12.55 2.19
C GLY A 17 -3.57 -12.47 3.70
N ILE A 18 -2.54 -11.87 4.34
CA ILE A 18 -2.53 -11.65 5.79
C ILE A 18 -3.69 -10.72 6.20
N ILE A 19 -3.90 -9.61 5.49
CA ILE A 19 -5.01 -8.69 5.79
C ILE A 19 -6.37 -9.36 5.63
N THR A 20 -6.56 -10.12 4.55
CA THR A 20 -7.80 -10.87 4.33
C THR A 20 -8.02 -11.93 5.41
N PHE A 21 -6.96 -12.61 5.84
CA PHE A 21 -7.05 -13.61 6.91
C PHE A 21 -7.41 -12.98 8.26
N ILE A 22 -6.87 -11.80 8.59
CA ILE A 22 -7.28 -11.04 9.78
C ILE A 22 -8.76 -10.66 9.69
N ALA A 23 -9.23 -10.18 8.55
CA ALA A 23 -10.64 -9.86 8.35
C ALA A 23 -11.55 -11.10 8.51
N LEU A 24 -11.16 -12.24 7.93
CA LEU A 24 -11.87 -13.51 8.09
C LEU A 24 -11.87 -14.00 9.54
N THR A 25 -10.78 -13.76 10.28
CA THR A 25 -10.70 -14.08 11.70
C THR A 25 -11.75 -13.29 12.48
N ILE A 26 -11.90 -11.99 12.21
CA ILE A 26 -12.94 -11.15 12.84
C ILE A 26 -14.34 -11.65 12.47
N VAL A 27 -14.60 -11.95 11.20
CA VAL A 27 -15.89 -12.50 10.73
C VAL A 27 -16.21 -13.82 11.46
N ASN A 28 -15.23 -14.70 11.62
CA ASN A 28 -15.37 -15.96 12.34
C ASN A 28 -15.65 -15.77 13.83
N PHE A 29 -15.04 -14.77 14.49
CA PHE A 29 -15.29 -14.50 15.92
C PHE A 29 -16.60 -13.77 16.20
N THR A 30 -17.18 -13.14 15.18
CA THR A 30 -18.43 -12.37 15.30
C THR A 30 -19.64 -13.13 14.78
N ASP A 31 -19.46 -14.39 14.34
CA ASP A 31 -20.48 -15.22 13.71
C ASP A 31 -21.23 -14.48 12.58
N THR A 32 -20.50 -13.65 11.82
CA THR A 32 -21.09 -12.85 10.75
C THR A 32 -21.23 -13.70 9.48
N ASP A 33 -22.45 -13.82 8.95
CA ASP A 33 -22.70 -14.50 7.68
C ASP A 33 -22.20 -13.65 6.48
N VAL A 34 -21.17 -14.13 5.81
CA VAL A 34 -20.63 -13.53 4.59
C VAL A 34 -20.61 -14.56 3.46
N SER A 35 -21.13 -14.20 2.29
CA SER A 35 -21.14 -15.12 1.16
C SER A 35 -19.73 -15.43 0.65
N VAL A 36 -19.50 -16.66 0.17
CA VAL A 36 -18.21 -17.06 -0.44
C VAL A 36 -17.82 -16.15 -1.60
N SER A 37 -18.80 -15.72 -2.40
CA SER A 37 -18.58 -14.78 -3.51
C SER A 37 -18.01 -13.43 -3.03
N GLN A 38 -18.54 -12.91 -1.91
CA GLN A 38 -18.07 -11.67 -1.31
C GLN A 38 -16.66 -11.79 -0.73
N ILE A 39 -16.36 -12.90 -0.06
CA ILE A 39 -15.00 -13.19 0.43
C ILE A 39 -14.02 -13.27 -0.74
N TRP A 40 -14.40 -13.95 -1.83
CA TRP A 40 -13.57 -14.11 -3.01
C TRP A 40 -13.21 -12.76 -3.65
N ILE A 41 -14.19 -11.87 -3.85
CA ILE A 41 -13.91 -10.54 -4.43
C ILE A 41 -13.08 -9.68 -3.48
N TYR A 42 -13.30 -9.76 -2.16
CA TYR A 42 -12.48 -9.01 -1.18
C TYR A 42 -11.02 -9.47 -1.21
N MET A 43 -10.80 -10.77 -1.24
CA MET A 43 -9.46 -11.35 -1.35
C MET A 43 -8.77 -10.93 -2.65
N LEU A 44 -9.48 -11.01 -3.78
CA LEU A 44 -8.95 -10.60 -5.08
C LEU A 44 -8.57 -9.12 -5.09
N CYS A 45 -9.45 -8.23 -4.60
CA CYS A 45 -9.17 -6.80 -4.50
C CYS A 45 -7.98 -6.51 -3.57
N SER A 46 -7.86 -7.24 -2.46
CA SER A 46 -6.72 -7.12 -1.56
C SER A 46 -5.40 -7.55 -2.22
N PHE A 47 -5.40 -8.62 -3.02
CA PHE A 47 -4.22 -9.04 -3.79
C PHE A 47 -3.84 -8.03 -4.85
N ILE A 48 -4.82 -7.50 -5.60
CA ILE A 48 -4.58 -6.48 -6.62
C ILE A 48 -3.96 -5.22 -5.99
N LEU A 49 -4.46 -4.77 -4.84
CA LEU A 49 -3.86 -3.64 -4.11
C LEU A 49 -2.44 -3.95 -3.65
N GLY A 50 -2.20 -5.15 -3.11
CA GLY A 50 -0.86 -5.59 -2.72
C GLY A 50 0.12 -5.57 -3.89
N ILE A 51 -0.26 -6.15 -5.03
CA ILE A 51 0.53 -6.12 -6.27
C ILE A 51 0.78 -4.68 -6.71
N TYR A 52 -0.27 -3.85 -6.74
CA TYR A 52 -0.18 -2.45 -7.10
C TYR A 52 0.87 -1.72 -6.27
N PHE A 53 0.81 -1.78 -4.93
CA PHE A 53 1.80 -1.10 -4.09
C PHE A 53 3.21 -1.68 -4.25
N GLY A 54 3.32 -2.98 -4.46
CA GLY A 54 4.59 -3.63 -4.82
C GLY A 54 5.19 -3.05 -6.08
N LEU A 55 4.40 -2.85 -7.13
CA LEU A 55 4.86 -2.27 -8.40
C LEU A 55 5.02 -0.75 -8.35
N ALA A 56 4.15 -0.03 -7.63
CA ALA A 56 4.21 1.42 -7.49
C ALA A 56 5.52 1.88 -6.82
N SER A 57 6.15 1.02 -6.02
CA SER A 57 7.48 1.28 -5.45
C SER A 57 8.57 1.54 -6.51
N PHE A 58 8.40 1.10 -7.76
CA PHE A 58 9.32 1.42 -8.87
C PHE A 58 9.39 2.92 -9.17
N ILE A 59 8.41 3.72 -8.72
CA ILE A 59 8.41 5.19 -8.88
C ILE A 59 9.59 5.85 -8.16
N PHE A 60 10.10 5.22 -7.10
CA PHE A 60 11.23 5.69 -6.31
C PHE A 60 12.59 5.13 -6.78
N GLU A 61 12.62 4.38 -7.89
CA GLU A 61 13.90 4.00 -8.51
C GLU A 61 14.52 5.18 -9.26
N ASP A 62 15.83 5.11 -9.49
CA ASP A 62 16.61 6.17 -10.12
C ASP A 62 16.08 6.48 -11.53
N ASN A 63 15.33 7.58 -11.61
CA ASN A 63 14.67 8.09 -12.80
C ASN A 63 14.95 9.60 -13.00
N GLY A 64 15.90 10.15 -12.23
CA GLY A 64 16.25 11.57 -12.24
C GLY A 64 15.18 12.51 -11.66
N TRP A 65 14.13 12.00 -11.01
CA TRP A 65 13.13 12.85 -10.36
C TRP A 65 13.54 13.24 -8.95
N SER A 66 12.99 14.35 -8.46
CA SER A 66 13.08 14.65 -7.04
C SER A 66 12.18 13.72 -6.22
N GLU A 67 12.58 13.43 -4.99
CA GLU A 67 11.80 12.59 -4.07
C GLU A 67 10.39 13.13 -3.82
N LEU A 68 10.23 14.46 -3.82
CA LEU A 68 8.92 15.09 -3.70
C LEU A 68 8.05 14.79 -4.91
N LYS A 69 8.59 14.87 -6.13
CA LYS A 69 7.85 14.56 -7.36
C LYS A 69 7.42 13.09 -7.38
N ALA A 70 8.33 12.17 -7.03
CA ALA A 70 8.03 10.74 -6.91
C ALA A 70 6.93 10.50 -5.88
N THR A 71 7.02 11.12 -4.69
CA THR A 71 6.02 11.01 -3.62
C THR A 71 4.64 11.50 -4.05
N VAL A 72 4.55 12.66 -4.72
CA VAL A 72 3.28 13.23 -5.19
C VAL A 72 2.62 12.33 -6.23
N ILE A 73 3.40 11.83 -7.21
CA ILE A 73 2.90 10.92 -8.24
C ILE A 73 2.43 9.61 -7.62
N HIS A 74 3.23 9.02 -6.73
CA HIS A 74 2.87 7.79 -6.02
C HIS A 74 1.59 7.98 -5.21
N PHE A 75 1.45 9.10 -4.47
CA PHE A 75 0.26 9.40 -3.68
C PHE A 75 -1.00 9.51 -4.54
N ILE A 76 -0.96 10.32 -5.60
CA ILE A 76 -2.12 10.55 -6.49
C ILE A 76 -2.57 9.24 -7.17
N MET A 77 -1.62 8.42 -7.64
CA MET A 77 -1.99 7.13 -8.23
C MET A 77 -2.52 6.16 -7.19
N SER A 78 -1.92 6.14 -5.99
CA SER A 78 -2.31 5.20 -4.94
C SER A 78 -3.72 5.47 -4.45
N ILE A 79 -4.05 6.75 -4.24
CA ILE A 79 -5.38 7.14 -3.80
C ILE A 79 -6.41 6.87 -4.89
N ALA A 80 -6.09 7.14 -6.16
CA ALA A 80 -6.99 6.84 -7.27
C ALA A 80 -7.29 5.34 -7.39
N VAL A 81 -6.26 4.49 -7.41
CA VAL A 81 -6.42 3.02 -7.51
C VAL A 81 -7.20 2.48 -6.31
N TYR A 82 -6.86 2.94 -5.10
CA TYR A 82 -7.58 2.53 -3.89
C TYR A 82 -9.06 2.88 -3.94
N PHE A 83 -9.41 4.14 -4.27
CA PHE A 83 -10.81 4.55 -4.30
C PHE A 83 -11.60 3.91 -5.43
N ILE A 84 -10.99 3.65 -6.59
CA ILE A 84 -11.64 2.91 -7.68
C ILE A 84 -12.04 1.51 -7.20
N ILE A 85 -11.12 0.80 -6.56
CA ILE A 85 -11.38 -0.54 -6.04
C ILE A 85 -12.40 -0.49 -4.90
N ALA A 86 -12.18 0.38 -3.92
CA ALA A 86 -12.96 0.41 -2.69
C ALA A 86 -14.41 0.86 -2.90
N LEU A 87 -14.68 1.78 -3.84
CA LEU A 87 -16.04 2.28 -4.11
C LEU A 87 -16.79 1.42 -5.13
N PHE A 88 -16.14 1.03 -6.23
CA PHE A 88 -16.87 0.48 -7.38
C PHE A 88 -16.78 -1.03 -7.49
N ILE A 89 -15.66 -1.63 -7.09
CA ILE A 89 -15.41 -3.06 -7.29
C ILE A 89 -15.73 -3.83 -6.00
N ALA A 90 -15.00 -3.52 -4.93
CA ALA A 90 -15.11 -4.20 -3.66
C ALA A 90 -16.25 -3.67 -2.80
N LYS A 91 -16.70 -2.42 -3.04
CA LYS A 91 -17.77 -1.77 -2.26
C LYS A 91 -17.51 -1.81 -0.74
N TRP A 92 -16.25 -1.66 -0.34
CA TRP A 92 -15.86 -1.59 1.07
C TRP A 92 -16.35 -0.32 1.75
N ILE A 93 -16.50 0.75 0.97
CA ILE A 93 -16.92 2.07 1.45
C ILE A 93 -18.33 2.33 0.92
N PRO A 94 -19.31 2.64 1.80
CA PRO A 94 -20.62 3.11 1.38
C PRO A 94 -20.50 4.34 0.48
N PHE A 95 -21.32 4.43 -0.58
CA PHE A 95 -21.30 5.56 -1.51
C PHE A 95 -22.00 6.80 -0.91
N THR A 96 -21.41 7.33 0.16
CA THR A 96 -21.88 8.51 0.88
C THR A 96 -20.71 9.47 1.08
N LEU A 97 -20.99 10.78 1.04
CA LEU A 97 -19.93 11.78 1.14
C LEU A 97 -19.14 11.66 2.45
N SER A 98 -19.81 11.38 3.57
CA SER A 98 -19.16 11.21 4.88
C SER A 98 -18.22 10.00 4.91
N ALA A 99 -18.64 8.85 4.38
CA ALA A 99 -17.80 7.66 4.34
C ALA A 99 -16.58 7.84 3.41
N ILE A 100 -16.76 8.51 2.27
CA ILE A 100 -15.68 8.83 1.33
C ILE A 100 -14.66 9.76 1.98
N LEU A 101 -15.11 10.85 2.63
CA LEU A 101 -14.22 11.80 3.30
C LEU A 101 -13.47 11.16 4.47
N LEU A 102 -14.16 10.32 5.26
CA LEU A 102 -13.52 9.58 6.34
C LEU A 102 -12.45 8.63 5.80
N SER A 103 -12.77 7.86 4.75
CA SER A 103 -11.80 6.97 4.12
C SER A 103 -10.62 7.72 3.51
N PHE A 104 -10.84 8.92 2.97
CA PHE A 104 -9.80 9.76 2.39
C PHE A 104 -8.83 10.24 3.47
N LEU A 105 -9.37 10.68 4.61
CA LEU A 105 -8.59 11.08 5.77
C LEU A 105 -7.78 9.90 6.33
N VAL A 106 -8.40 8.74 6.51
CA VAL A 106 -7.71 7.52 6.98
C VAL A 106 -6.59 7.13 6.03
N PHE A 107 -6.83 7.19 4.72
CA PHE A 107 -5.80 6.92 3.71
C PHE A 107 -4.61 7.89 3.85
N ILE A 108 -4.87 9.20 3.99
CA ILE A 108 -3.81 10.20 4.19
C ILE A 108 -2.99 9.89 5.44
N VAL A 109 -3.65 9.61 6.57
CA VAL A 109 -2.95 9.32 7.83
C VAL A 109 -2.05 8.10 7.68
N ILE A 110 -2.55 7.00 7.13
CA ILE A 110 -1.77 5.77 6.92
C ILE A 110 -0.61 6.05 5.96
N TYR A 111 -0.85 6.76 4.86
CA TYR A 111 0.18 7.08 3.89
C TYR A 111 1.31 7.91 4.52
N VAL A 112 0.97 8.93 5.31
CA VAL A 112 1.95 9.77 6.02
C VAL A 112 2.76 8.95 7.02
N LEU A 113 2.14 8.00 7.75
CA LEU A 113 2.86 7.12 8.65
C LEU A 113 3.90 6.25 7.92
N PHE A 114 3.51 5.63 6.80
CA PHE A 114 4.46 4.86 5.99
C PHE A 114 5.55 5.76 5.42
N TRP A 115 5.19 6.93 4.89
CA TRP A 115 6.15 7.88 4.34
C TRP A 115 7.19 8.33 5.38
N ILE A 116 6.75 8.68 6.60
CA ILE A 116 7.65 9.04 7.71
C ILE A 116 8.56 7.84 8.05
N GLY A 117 8.00 6.63 8.14
CA GLY A 117 8.77 5.41 8.42
C GLY A 117 9.89 5.17 7.40
N TYR A 118 9.56 5.24 6.10
CA TYR A 118 10.54 5.12 5.02
C TYR A 118 11.55 6.27 5.02
N TYR A 119 11.10 7.51 5.21
CA TYR A 119 11.98 8.68 5.28
C TYR A 119 13.03 8.52 6.39
N LEU A 120 12.61 8.17 7.60
CA LEU A 120 13.52 7.96 8.73
C LEU A 120 14.48 6.79 8.49
N TYR A 121 13.99 5.70 7.90
CA TYR A 121 14.81 4.55 7.54
C TYR A 121 15.92 4.94 6.55
N TYR A 122 15.56 5.58 5.43
CA TYR A 122 16.52 5.94 4.39
C TYR A 122 17.48 7.04 4.83
N LYS A 123 17.03 7.99 5.66
CA LYS A 123 17.92 8.96 6.30
C LYS A 123 18.99 8.29 7.17
N LYS A 124 18.62 7.26 7.93
CA LYS A 124 19.59 6.48 8.72
C LYS A 124 20.57 5.72 7.83
N VAL A 125 20.11 5.17 6.70
CA VAL A 125 20.97 4.51 5.73
C VAL A 125 21.97 5.51 5.15
N GLU A 126 21.52 6.69 4.74
CA GLU A 126 22.37 7.79 4.27
C GLU A 126 23.46 8.16 5.28
N GLU A 127 23.08 8.43 6.54
CA GLU A 127 24.01 8.76 7.62
C GLU A 127 25.07 7.65 7.83
N SER A 128 24.68 6.38 7.72
CA SER A 128 25.59 5.24 7.85
C SER A 128 26.60 5.17 6.71
N MET A 129 26.17 5.44 5.47
CA MET A 129 27.06 5.46 4.30
C MET A 129 28.06 6.61 4.39
N ASN A 130 27.59 7.82 4.74
CA ASN A 130 28.45 8.99 4.91
C ASN A 130 29.50 8.79 6.01
N THR A 131 29.14 8.07 7.09
CA THR A 131 30.08 7.76 8.17
C THR A 131 31.16 6.78 7.73
N ASN A 132 30.83 5.78 6.89
CA ASN A 132 31.82 4.82 6.39
C ASN A 132 32.80 5.49 5.43
N LEU A 133 32.32 6.36 4.54
CA LEU A 133 33.20 7.10 3.62
C LEU A 133 34.22 7.96 4.37
N ARG A 134 33.84 8.59 5.49
CA ARG A 134 34.74 9.40 6.32
C ARG A 134 35.75 8.60 7.16
N LYS A 135 35.60 7.28 7.25
CA LYS A 135 36.56 6.40 7.98
C LYS A 135 37.66 5.85 7.08
N ASP A 136 37.46 5.90 5.76
CA ASP A 136 38.40 5.40 4.76
C ASP A 136 39.30 6.52 4.18
N ASP A 137 39.13 7.76 4.64
CA ASP A 137 40.02 8.93 4.43
C ASP A 137 40.95 9.15 5.65
#